data_AF-A0A1G1JIT0-F1
#
_entry.id   AF-A0A1G1JIT0-F1
#
_cell.length_a   1.000
_cell.length_b   1.000
_cell.length_c   1.000
_cell.angle_alpha   90.00
_cell.angle_beta   90.00
_cell.angle_gamma   90.00
#
_symmetry.space_group_name_H-M   'P 1'
#
loop_
_entity.id
_entity.type
_entity.pdbx_description
1 polymer ?
#
loop_
_entity_poly.entity_id
_entity_poly.type
_entity_poly.pdbx_seq_one_letter_code
_entity_poly.pdbx_strand_id
1 'polypeptide(L)' 'MVARLNHDDEATFKQLKIYKSRVALHPLNYPEFDDIKYSKKEFDKKVTIIGKVVEKKKRY' A
#
# COMPACT_ATOMS: atom_id res chain seq x y z
N MET A 1 -5.21 -0.40 -3.94
CA MET A 1 -4.08 -1.11 -4.58
C MET A 1 -3.73 -2.30 -3.72
N VAL A 2 -3.15 -3.36 -4.29
CA VAL A 2 -2.57 -4.47 -3.54
C VAL A 2 -1.06 -4.32 -3.55
N ALA A 3 -0.45 -4.26 -2.37
CA ALA A 3 1.00 -4.20 -2.18
C ALA A 3 1.47 -5.36 -1.31
N ARG A 4 2.59 -5.98 -1.68
CA ARG A 4 3.34 -6.91 -0.82
C ARG A 4 4.44 -6.15 -0.12
N LEU A 5 4.55 -6.34 1.19
CA LEU A 5 5.69 -5.89 1.97
C LEU A 5 6.75 -7.00 1.96
N ASN A 6 7.90 -6.74 1.33
CA ASN A 6 8.91 -7.77 1.04
C ASN A 6 9.61 -8.31 2.31
N HIS A 7 9.49 -7.64 3.45
CA HIS A 7 10.12 -8.08 4.71
C HIS A 7 9.29 -9.11 5.48
N ASP A 8 7.97 -9.06 5.35
CA ASP A 8 7.04 -9.92 6.10
C ASP A 8 6.32 -10.93 5.19
N ASP A 9 6.58 -10.88 3.88
CA ASP A 9 5.85 -11.60 2.84
C ASP A 9 4.33 -11.40 2.86
N GLU A 10 3.87 -10.35 3.56
CA GLU A 10 2.47 -10.03 3.73
C GLU A 10 1.95 -9.17 2.57
N ALA A 11 0.78 -9.53 2.03
CA ALA A 11 0.07 -8.75 1.04
C ALA A 11 -1.09 -7.97 1.68
N THR A 12 -1.12 -6.66 1.47
CA THR A 12 -2.13 -5.76 2.04
C THR A 12 -2.83 -4.92 0.97
N PHE A 13 -4.10 -4.62 1.22
CA PHE A 13 -4.85 -3.60 0.49
C PHE A 13 -4.62 -2.24 1.12
N LYS A 14 -4.02 -1.30 0.38
CA LYS A 14 -3.83 0.10 0.81
C LYS A 14 -4.07 1.06 -0.35
N GLN A 15 -4.30 2.33 -0.03
CA GLN A 15 -4.33 3.40 -1.01
C GLN A 15 -2.91 3.95 -1.21
N LEU A 16 -2.43 3.94 -2.44
CA LEU A 16 -1.13 4.50 -2.79
C LEU A 16 -1.25 6.02 -2.97
N LYS A 17 -0.42 6.78 -2.25
CA LYS A 17 -0.25 8.22 -2.44
C LYS A 17 1.21 8.51 -2.79
N ILE A 18 1.44 9.10 -3.96
CA ILE A 18 2.78 9.46 -4.44
C ILE A 18 2.96 10.97 -4.30
N TYR A 19 4.01 11.37 -3.59
CA TYR A 19 4.47 12.75 -3.45
C TYR A 19 5.83 12.90 -4.14
N LYS A 20 6.26 14.13 -4.44
CA LYS A 20 7.49 14.41 -5.22
C LYS A 20 8.72 13.59 -4.77
N SER A 21 8.93 13.43 -3.46
CA SER A 21 10.09 12.72 -2.89
C SER A 21 9.73 11.52 -2.01
N ARG A 22 8.44 11.27 -1.78
CA ARG A 22 7.95 10.30 -0.80
C ARG A 22 6.75 9.53 -1.34
N VAL A 23 6.62 8.29 -0.92
CA VAL A 23 5.47 7.43 -1.23
C VAL A 23 4.83 7.03 0.10
N ALA A 24 3.51 7.09 0.18
CA ALA A 24 2.77 6.66 1.35
C ALA A 24 1.74 5.59 0.98
N LEU A 25 1.63 4.56 1.81
CA LEU A 25 0.55 3.59 1.78
C LEU A 25 -0.45 3.94 2.88
N HIS A 26 -1.55 4.57 2.47
CA HIS A 26 -2.62 5.00 3.37
C HIS A 26 -3.58 3.83 3.65
N PRO A 27 -3.95 3.57 4.91
CA PRO A 27 -4.92 2.52 5.26
C PRO A 27 -6.32 2.86 4.73
N LEU A 28 -7.13 1.83 4.53
CA LEU A 28 -8.52 2.00 4.05
C LEU A 28 -9.50 2.36 5.19
N ASN A 29 -9.14 2.02 6.44
CA ASN A 29 -9.94 2.28 7.64
C ASN A 29 -9.27 3.42 8.42
N TYR A 30 -9.64 4.66 8.11
CA TYR A 30 -9.20 5.85 8.85
C TYR A 30 -10.25 6.18 9.93
N PRO A 31 -9.87 6.58 11.17
CA PRO A 31 -8.56 7.08 11.61
C PRO A 31 -7.70 6.11 12.42
N GLU A 32 -8.09 4.85 12.58
CA GLU A 32 -7.43 3.92 13.52
C GLU A 32 -5.98 3.55 13.15
N PHE A 33 -5.55 3.80 11.92
CA PHE A 33 -4.24 3.37 11.44
C PHE A 33 -3.46 4.51 10.78
N ASP A 34 -2.16 4.55 11.08
CA ASP A 34 -1.22 5.51 10.51
C ASP A 34 -0.78 5.15 9.09
N ASP A 35 -0.27 6.18 8.40
CA ASP A 35 0.36 6.05 7.08
C ASP A 35 1.72 5.35 7.17
N ILE A 36 1.92 4.36 6.31
CA ILE A 36 3.26 3.79 6.11
C ILE A 36 3.97 4.63 5.06
N LYS A 37 5.01 5.36 5.46
CA LYS A 37 5.75 6.31 4.61
C LYS A 37 7.10 5.72 4.21
N TYR A 38 7.45 5.87 2.94
CA TYR A 38 8.72 5.48 2.37
C TYR A 38 9.35 6.64 1.59
N SER A 39 10.67 6.72 1.59
CA SER A 39 11.36 7.41 0.51
C SER A 39 11.19 6.61 -0.80
N LYS A 40 11.31 7.26 -1.96
CA LYS A 40 11.15 6.57 -3.26
C LYS A 40 12.08 5.36 -3.40
N LYS A 41 13.36 5.50 -2.99
CA LYS A 41 14.36 4.42 -3.02
C LYS A 41 14.02 3.25 -2.09
N GLU A 42 13.44 3.53 -0.92
CA GLU A 42 13.04 2.46 0.00
C GLU A 42 11.80 1.74 -0.47
N PHE A 43 10.86 2.47 -1.07
CA PHE A 43 9.64 1.90 -1.62
C PHE A 43 9.96 0.82 -2.65
N ASP A 44 10.82 1.14 -3.61
CA ASP A 44 11.19 0.21 -4.69
C ASP A 44 11.89 -1.07 -4.18
N LYS A 45 12.52 -1.02 -3.00
CA LYS A 45 13.18 -2.18 -2.37
C LYS A 45 12.25 -2.99 -1.47
N LYS A 46 11.41 -2.31 -0.71
CA LYS A 46 10.61 -2.90 0.38
C LYS A 46 9.19 -3.26 -0.04
N VAL A 47 8.70 -2.69 -1.14
CA VAL A 47 7.30 -2.83 -1.56
C VAL A 47 7.21 -3.30 -3.00
N THR A 48 6.48 -4.39 -3.21
CA THR A 48 6.13 -4.86 -4.55
C THR A 48 4.65 -4.58 -4.80
N ILE A 49 4.34 -3.83 -5.86
CA ILE A 49 2.95 -3.63 -6.28
C ILE A 49 2.46 -4.89 -6.99
N ILE A 50 1.50 -5.57 -6.38
CA ILE A 50 0.88 -6.77 -6.98
C ILE A 50 -0.15 -6.35 -8.04
N GLY A 51 -0.92 -5.29 -7.79
CA GLY A 51 -1.90 -4.81 -8.75
C GLY A 51 -2.84 -3.71 -8.28
N LYS A 52 -3.70 -3.26 -9.19
CA LYS A 52 -4.74 -2.27 -8.91
C LYS A 52 -6.06 -2.99 -8.57
N VAL A 53 -6.69 -2.57 -7.48
CA VAL A 53 -8.04 -3.03 -7.13
C VAL A 53 -9.02 -2.30 -8.05
N VAL A 54 -9.83 -3.04 -8.80
CA VAL A 54 -10.80 -2.49 -9.75
C VAL A 54 -12.22 -2.56 -9.19
N GLU A 55 -12.55 -3.64 -8.48
CA GLU A 55 -13.88 -3.89 -7.96
C GLU A 55 -13.82 -4.67 -6.65
N LYS A 56 -14.77 -4.40 -5.74
CA LYS A 56 -15.01 -5.21 -4.55
C LYS A 56 -16.32 -5.97 -4.75
N LYS A 57 -16.26 -7.30 -4.88
CA LYS A 57 -17.44 -8.16 -4.92
C LYS A 57 -17.71 -8.71 -3.52
N LYS A 58 -18.95 -8.56 -3.04
CA LYS A 58 -19.43 -9.21 -1.82
C LYS A 58 -20.36 -10.34 -2.25
N ARG A 59 -20.00 -11.58 -1.96
CA ARG A 59 -20.94 -12.70 -2.04
C ARG A 59 -21.69 -12.71 -0.71
N TYR A 60 -23.01 -12.60 -0.79
CA TYR A 60 -23.93 -12.62 0.34
C TYR A 60 -23.76 -13.91 1.15
#